data_AF-A0A8H6RWF0-F1
#
_entry.id   AF-A0A8H6RWF0-F1
#
_cell.length_a   1.000
_cell.length_b   1.000
_cell.length_c   1.000
_cell.angle_alpha   90.00
_cell.angle_beta   90.00
_cell.angle_gamma   90.00
#
_symmetry.space_group_name_H-M   'P 1'
#
loop_
_entity.id
_entity.type
_entity.pdbx_description
1 polymer ?
#
loop_
_entity_poly.entity_id
_entity_poly.type
_entity_poly.pdbx_seq_one_letter_code
_entity_poly.pdbx_strand_id
1 'polypeptide(L)'
;MASTKTHANGDAKSNVLTGHQQEPLTASGILGQYKSFDVTPVIGREFPEAQLKEWLEAPNADELLRDLAITISQRGVVFFRKQDDLDNNLQKQLIQRIGELSGKPSTSKLHIHPIASDTPGIKDDEISVISSERDKKLYAGHLTRIRQSAALAWHSDITFEPVPSDYAILRLTELPETGCDTLWASGYEVYDRISPAYQKFLEGLSATFEQPLYQEAVKNNSLELFSGERGAPENVGTDMKAIHPVIRTNPVTGWKSVFAVGIHAKRINEVTEAESTHLLKWFIQLITENHDLQVRYRWQNPGDVAIWDNRSVYHAATADFDGLGSRTGQRAVSLGERPYLDLNSVGRAEGLRSAEKA
;
A
#
# COMPACT_ATOMS: atom_id res chain seq x y z
N MET A 1 -32.16 36.99 13.99
CA MET A 1 -31.96 36.35 12.67
C MET A 1 -30.65 35.58 12.73
N ALA A 2 -30.72 34.28 13.05
CA ALA A 2 -29.56 33.40 13.10
C ALA A 2 -29.45 32.69 11.74
N SER A 3 -28.36 32.93 11.03
CA SER A 3 -28.05 32.27 9.76
C SER A 3 -27.42 30.91 10.06
N THR A 4 -28.22 29.86 9.94
CA THR A 4 -27.76 28.48 9.86
C THR A 4 -27.07 28.28 8.52
N LYS A 5 -25.73 28.17 8.54
CA LYS A 5 -24.95 27.69 7.40
C LYS A 5 -25.23 26.20 7.23
N THR A 6 -25.91 25.87 6.14
CA THR A 6 -26.05 24.50 5.65
C THR A 6 -24.69 23.98 5.22
N HIS A 7 -24.19 22.95 5.92
CA HIS A 7 -23.06 22.16 5.43
C HIS A 7 -23.51 21.39 4.18
N ALA A 8 -22.79 21.59 3.09
CA ALA A 8 -22.95 20.82 1.88
C ALA A 8 -22.55 19.37 2.16
N ASN A 9 -23.53 18.47 2.20
CA ASN A 9 -23.30 17.04 2.03
C ASN A 9 -22.71 16.84 0.64
N GLY A 10 -21.40 16.61 0.55
CA GLY A 10 -20.77 16.11 -0.66
C GLY A 10 -21.28 14.68 -0.90
N ASP A 11 -21.85 14.46 -2.08
CA ASP A 11 -22.44 13.20 -2.50
C ASP A 11 -21.51 12.00 -2.24
N ALA A 12 -21.85 11.19 -1.24
CA ALA A 12 -21.39 9.83 -1.10
C ALA A 12 -22.04 8.97 -2.19
N LYS A 13 -21.58 9.11 -3.45
CA LYS A 13 -21.86 8.11 -4.49
C LYS A 13 -21.43 6.76 -3.90
N SER A 14 -22.35 5.79 -3.85
CA SER A 14 -22.11 4.52 -3.16
C SER A 14 -20.82 3.88 -3.65
N ASN A 15 -19.85 3.65 -2.77
CA ASN A 15 -18.61 2.91 -3.06
C ASN A 15 -18.86 1.41 -3.31
N VAL A 16 -20.13 1.00 -3.39
CA VAL A 16 -20.60 -0.34 -3.73
C VAL A 16 -21.12 -0.30 -5.16
N LEU A 17 -20.52 -1.11 -6.03
CA LEU A 17 -20.90 -1.24 -7.43
C LEU A 17 -21.65 -2.56 -7.64
N THR A 18 -22.72 -2.54 -8.42
CA THR A 18 -23.59 -3.71 -8.69
C THR A 18 -23.17 -4.50 -9.94
N GLY A 19 -21.89 -4.46 -10.32
CA GLY A 19 -21.35 -5.18 -11.47
C GLY A 19 -19.83 -5.12 -11.53
N HIS A 20 -19.20 -6.12 -12.16
CA HIS A 20 -17.75 -6.15 -12.37
C HIS A 20 -17.30 -4.94 -13.18
N GLN A 21 -16.44 -4.09 -12.61
CA GLN A 21 -15.78 -3.05 -13.39
C GLN A 21 -14.80 -3.64 -14.43
N GLN A 22 -14.23 -4.81 -14.14
CA GLN A 22 -13.29 -5.54 -15.00
C GLN A 22 -13.21 -7.02 -14.59
N GLU A 23 -13.04 -7.91 -15.56
CA GLU A 23 -12.70 -9.33 -15.31
C GLU A 23 -11.29 -9.45 -14.71
N PRO A 24 -11.05 -10.38 -13.76
CA PRO A 24 -9.71 -10.63 -13.23
C PRO A 24 -8.68 -10.89 -14.33
N LEU A 25 -7.47 -10.37 -14.15
CA LEU A 25 -6.40 -10.56 -15.12
C LEU A 25 -5.77 -11.95 -14.98
N THR A 26 -5.66 -12.65 -16.11
CA THR A 26 -4.93 -13.92 -16.20
C THR A 26 -3.48 -13.68 -16.60
N ALA A 27 -2.54 -14.33 -15.91
CA ALA A 27 -1.12 -14.31 -16.26
C ALA A 27 -0.87 -15.13 -17.53
N SER A 28 0.04 -14.67 -18.38
CA SER A 28 0.55 -15.42 -19.54
C SER A 28 1.40 -16.62 -19.13
N GLY A 29 1.99 -16.57 -17.93
CA GLY A 29 2.93 -17.57 -17.43
C GLY A 29 4.38 -17.27 -17.81
N ILE A 30 4.65 -16.13 -18.46
CA ILE A 30 5.98 -15.80 -18.97
C ILE A 30 7.04 -15.69 -17.87
N LEU A 31 6.63 -15.33 -16.65
CA LEU A 31 7.55 -15.25 -15.51
C LEU A 31 8.04 -16.62 -15.03
N GLY A 32 7.40 -17.72 -15.46
CA GLY A 32 7.83 -19.08 -15.13
C GLY A 32 9.21 -19.46 -15.67
N GLN A 33 9.75 -18.70 -16.63
CA GLN A 33 11.12 -18.89 -17.13
C GLN A 33 12.20 -18.35 -16.19
N TYR A 34 11.83 -17.49 -15.22
CA TYR A 34 12.77 -16.92 -14.26
C TYR A 34 12.76 -17.69 -12.96
N LYS A 35 13.94 -17.89 -12.39
CA LYS A 35 14.07 -18.49 -11.07
C LYS A 35 13.32 -17.66 -10.03
N SER A 36 12.41 -18.30 -9.32
CA SER A 36 11.66 -17.69 -8.23
C SER A 36 11.26 -18.72 -7.18
N PHE A 37 10.90 -18.24 -6.00
CA PHE A 37 10.29 -19.06 -4.95
C PHE A 37 9.32 -18.22 -4.11
N ASP A 38 8.28 -18.86 -3.58
CA ASP A 38 7.38 -18.23 -2.63
C ASP A 38 8.04 -18.17 -1.24
N VAL A 39 8.16 -16.97 -0.67
CA VAL A 39 8.84 -16.75 0.61
C VAL A 39 8.04 -17.35 1.76
N THR A 40 6.70 -17.24 1.68
CA THR A 40 5.76 -17.98 2.53
C THR A 40 4.64 -18.55 1.67
N PRO A 41 3.87 -19.55 2.17
CA PRO A 41 2.73 -20.08 1.41
C PRO A 41 1.70 -19.01 1.03
N VAL A 42 1.42 -18.07 1.93
CA VAL A 42 0.35 -17.09 1.76
C VAL A 42 0.79 -15.87 0.96
N ILE A 43 1.96 -15.31 1.23
CA ILE A 43 2.37 -13.98 0.78
C ILE A 43 3.87 -13.94 0.47
N GLY A 44 4.28 -13.13 -0.49
CA GLY A 44 5.67 -12.98 -0.86
C GLY A 44 6.13 -13.96 -1.94
N ARG A 45 6.82 -13.43 -2.95
CA ARG A 45 7.61 -14.19 -3.92
C ARG A 45 8.94 -13.47 -4.17
N GLU A 46 10.04 -14.19 -4.19
CA GLU A 46 11.36 -13.62 -4.47
C GLU A 46 11.86 -14.08 -5.84
N PHE A 47 12.39 -13.15 -6.61
CA PHE A 47 13.12 -13.39 -7.86
C PHE A 47 14.60 -13.04 -7.61
N PRO A 48 15.40 -13.98 -7.07
CA PRO A 48 16.73 -13.66 -6.53
C PRO A 48 17.77 -13.29 -7.60
N GLU A 49 17.53 -13.68 -8.86
CA GLU A 49 18.47 -13.51 -9.98
C GLU A 49 17.94 -12.56 -11.06
N ALA A 50 16.68 -12.14 -10.98
CA ALA A 50 16.09 -11.27 -12.00
C ALA A 50 16.56 -9.81 -11.84
N GLN A 51 16.78 -9.15 -12.97
CA GLN A 51 17.12 -7.73 -13.03
C GLN A 51 15.98 -6.94 -13.67
N LEU A 52 15.38 -6.04 -12.89
CA LEU A 52 14.21 -5.27 -13.29
C LEU A 52 14.49 -4.35 -14.49
N LYS A 53 15.72 -3.84 -14.61
CA LYS A 53 16.13 -3.05 -15.77
C LYS A 53 16.07 -3.86 -17.05
N GLU A 54 16.57 -5.11 -17.03
CA GLU A 54 16.52 -6.00 -18.19
C GLU A 54 15.07 -6.28 -18.60
N TRP A 55 14.18 -6.51 -17.63
CA TRP A 55 12.75 -6.70 -17.93
C TRP A 55 12.09 -5.45 -18.50
N LEU A 56 12.48 -4.28 -18.02
CA LEU A 56 11.94 -2.98 -18.47
C LEU A 56 12.37 -2.65 -19.91
N GLU A 57 13.60 -3.04 -20.29
CA GLU A 57 14.23 -2.80 -21.59
C GLU A 57 14.01 -3.94 -22.60
N ALA A 58 13.47 -5.08 -22.16
CA ALA A 58 13.23 -6.24 -23.02
C ALA A 58 12.22 -5.94 -24.16
N PRO A 59 12.36 -6.56 -25.34
CA PRO A 59 11.39 -6.41 -26.43
C PRO A 59 9.94 -6.78 -26.07
N ASN A 60 9.77 -7.68 -25.09
CA ASN A 60 8.50 -8.13 -24.55
C ASN A 60 8.22 -7.55 -23.13
N ALA A 61 8.77 -6.37 -22.82
CA ALA A 61 8.63 -5.75 -21.50
C ALA A 61 7.17 -5.63 -21.02
N ASP A 62 6.22 -5.30 -21.89
CA ASP A 62 4.80 -5.17 -21.50
C ASP A 62 4.23 -6.49 -20.96
N GLU A 63 4.58 -7.62 -21.58
CA GLU A 63 4.12 -8.94 -21.14
C GLU A 63 4.73 -9.32 -19.80
N LEU A 64 6.05 -9.09 -19.64
CA LEU A 64 6.77 -9.32 -18.38
C LEU A 64 6.20 -8.48 -17.23
N LEU A 65 6.00 -7.18 -17.45
CA LEU A 65 5.53 -6.26 -16.44
C LEU A 65 4.04 -6.46 -16.10
N ARG A 66 3.22 -6.86 -17.08
CA ARG A 66 1.83 -7.24 -16.83
C ARG A 66 1.74 -8.50 -15.97
N ASP A 67 2.50 -9.54 -16.29
CA ASP A 67 2.54 -10.75 -15.44
C ASP A 67 3.15 -10.46 -14.07
N LEU A 68 4.10 -9.52 -13.98
CA LEU A 68 4.64 -9.05 -12.71
C LEU A 68 3.56 -8.36 -11.89
N ALA A 69 2.75 -7.48 -12.49
CA ALA A 69 1.63 -6.84 -11.81
C ALA A 69 0.65 -7.88 -11.24
N ILE A 70 0.26 -8.87 -12.04
CA ILE A 70 -0.62 -9.96 -11.61
C ILE A 70 0.02 -10.77 -10.48
N THR A 71 1.31 -11.08 -10.59
CA THR A 71 2.05 -11.80 -9.56
C THR A 71 2.10 -11.00 -8.25
N ILE A 72 2.35 -9.69 -8.32
CA ILE A 72 2.34 -8.80 -7.15
C ILE A 72 0.95 -8.78 -6.51
N SER A 73 -0.12 -8.61 -7.30
CA SER A 73 -1.48 -8.60 -6.77
C SER A 73 -1.88 -9.94 -6.16
N GLN A 74 -1.49 -11.08 -6.76
CA GLN A 74 -1.81 -12.40 -6.22
C GLN A 74 -0.98 -12.78 -4.98
N ARG A 75 0.30 -12.39 -4.96
CA ARG A 75 1.26 -12.74 -3.91
C ARG A 75 1.43 -11.63 -2.87
N GLY A 76 0.76 -10.51 -3.02
CA GLY A 76 0.84 -9.32 -2.18
C GLY A 76 2.13 -8.49 -2.36
N VAL A 77 3.29 -9.14 -2.30
CA VAL A 77 4.60 -8.50 -2.44
C VAL A 77 5.56 -9.40 -3.19
N VAL A 78 6.45 -8.79 -3.97
CA VAL A 78 7.58 -9.46 -4.61
C VAL A 78 8.90 -8.79 -4.25
N PHE A 79 9.96 -9.58 -4.29
CA PHE A 79 11.30 -9.15 -3.88
C PHE A 79 12.35 -9.41 -4.96
N PHE A 80 13.29 -8.50 -5.06
CA PHE A 80 14.45 -8.58 -5.94
C PHE A 80 15.71 -8.21 -5.18
N ARG A 81 16.85 -8.83 -5.54
CA ARG A 81 18.14 -8.60 -4.90
C ARG A 81 19.06 -7.79 -5.80
N LYS A 82 19.90 -6.94 -5.21
CA LYS A 82 21.02 -6.26 -5.89
C LYS A 82 20.65 -5.63 -7.25
N GLN A 83 19.63 -4.77 -7.24
CA GLN A 83 19.22 -4.00 -8.41
C GLN A 83 20.12 -2.75 -8.55
N ASP A 84 21.43 -2.98 -8.71
CA ASP A 84 22.46 -1.93 -8.65
C ASP A 84 22.30 -0.90 -9.78
N ASP A 85 21.74 -1.33 -10.92
CA ASP A 85 21.52 -0.50 -12.11
C ASP A 85 20.11 0.10 -12.19
N LEU A 86 19.25 -0.13 -11.18
CA LEU A 86 17.92 0.48 -11.12
C LEU A 86 18.03 1.84 -10.44
N ASP A 87 18.06 2.93 -11.21
CA ASP A 87 18.04 4.30 -10.69
C ASP A 87 16.61 4.79 -10.35
N ASN A 88 16.46 6.05 -9.91
CA ASN A 88 15.15 6.61 -9.57
C ASN A 88 14.23 6.76 -10.80
N ASN A 89 14.77 7.06 -11.97
CA ASN A 89 13.97 7.22 -13.19
C ASN A 89 13.41 5.88 -13.65
N LEU A 90 14.24 4.84 -13.69
CA LEU A 90 13.82 3.48 -14.02
C LEU A 90 12.84 2.93 -12.98
N GLN A 91 13.07 3.19 -11.69
CA GLN A 91 12.13 2.83 -10.62
C GLN A 91 10.74 3.45 -10.82
N LYS A 92 10.68 4.74 -11.16
CA LYS A 92 9.43 5.47 -11.46
C LYS A 92 8.74 4.91 -12.71
N GLN A 93 9.50 4.71 -13.79
CA GLN A 93 8.98 4.14 -15.02
C GLN A 93 8.40 2.74 -14.80
N LEU A 94 9.10 1.90 -14.04
CA LEU A 94 8.68 0.54 -13.70
C LEU A 94 7.34 0.53 -12.98
N ILE A 95 7.22 1.25 -11.86
CA ILE A 95 5.99 1.21 -11.05
C ILE A 95 4.81 1.87 -11.77
N GLN A 96 5.05 2.92 -12.56
CA GLN A 96 4.02 3.55 -13.39
C GLN A 96 3.50 2.57 -14.45
N ARG A 97 4.39 1.86 -15.15
CA ARG A 97 4.01 0.86 -16.18
C ARG A 97 3.29 -0.35 -15.57
N ILE A 98 3.72 -0.84 -14.41
CA ILE A 98 3.01 -1.92 -13.68
C ILE A 98 1.55 -1.50 -13.41
N GLY A 99 1.34 -0.28 -12.90
CA GLY A 99 0.00 0.27 -12.71
C GLY A 99 -0.81 0.33 -14.01
N GLU A 100 -0.24 0.91 -15.07
CA GLU A 100 -0.89 1.05 -16.39
C GLU A 100 -1.27 -0.30 -17.01
N LEU A 101 -0.35 -1.26 -17.02
CA LEU A 101 -0.55 -2.60 -17.58
C LEU A 101 -1.52 -3.45 -16.76
N SER A 102 -1.72 -3.11 -15.48
CA SER A 102 -2.74 -3.73 -14.63
C SER A 102 -4.13 -3.11 -14.76
N GLY A 103 -4.28 -2.04 -15.55
CA GLY A 103 -5.57 -1.43 -15.86
C GLY A 103 -5.96 -0.24 -14.97
N LYS A 104 -5.01 0.43 -14.30
CA LYS A 104 -5.33 1.65 -13.54
C LYS A 104 -5.94 2.74 -14.45
N PRO A 105 -6.74 3.68 -13.90
CA PRO A 105 -7.23 4.82 -14.66
C PRO A 105 -6.10 5.62 -15.31
N SER A 106 -6.29 6.06 -16.56
CA SER A 106 -5.26 6.81 -17.31
C SER A 106 -4.91 8.17 -16.68
N THR A 107 -5.81 8.73 -15.86
CA THR A 107 -5.62 9.95 -15.07
C THR A 107 -4.72 9.74 -13.85
N SER A 108 -4.48 8.49 -13.43
CA SER A 108 -3.72 8.16 -12.23
C SER A 108 -2.24 7.98 -12.56
N LYS A 109 -1.39 8.85 -12.00
CA LYS A 109 0.05 8.94 -12.24
C LYS A 109 0.85 8.53 -10.99
N LEU A 110 2.10 8.93 -10.92
CA LEU A 110 2.91 8.79 -9.71
C LEU A 110 2.46 9.80 -8.66
N HIS A 111 2.42 9.36 -7.42
CA HIS A 111 2.00 10.20 -6.31
C HIS A 111 3.09 11.22 -5.95
N ILE A 112 2.68 12.45 -5.71
CA ILE A 112 3.53 13.51 -5.17
C ILE A 112 3.28 13.64 -3.67
N HIS A 113 4.33 13.56 -2.86
CA HIS A 113 4.16 13.58 -1.41
C HIS A 113 3.63 14.95 -0.91
N PRO A 114 2.61 15.01 -0.02
CA PRO A 114 2.03 16.27 0.45
C PRO A 114 3.01 17.20 1.18
N ILE A 115 4.06 16.63 1.77
CA ILE A 115 5.14 17.37 2.42
C ILE A 115 6.36 17.28 1.51
N ALA A 116 6.86 18.43 1.06
CA ALA A 116 8.03 18.50 0.18
C ALA A 116 9.23 17.75 0.79
N SER A 117 9.96 17.03 -0.06
CA SER A 117 11.21 16.40 0.34
C SER A 117 12.32 17.45 0.35
N ASP A 118 12.72 17.93 1.53
CA ASP A 118 13.89 18.81 1.67
C ASP A 118 15.20 17.99 1.70
N THR A 119 15.26 16.90 0.93
CA THR A 119 16.45 16.03 0.90
C THR A 119 17.49 16.64 -0.04
N PRO A 120 18.69 17.03 0.46
CA PRO A 120 19.71 17.62 -0.39
C PRO A 120 20.07 16.73 -1.57
N GLY A 121 20.02 17.28 -2.79
CA GLY A 121 20.41 16.57 -4.01
C GLY A 121 19.32 15.72 -4.68
N ILE A 122 18.15 15.52 -4.05
CA ILE A 122 16.99 14.86 -4.67
C ILE A 122 15.88 15.89 -4.85
N LYS A 123 15.67 16.32 -6.09
CA LYS A 123 14.67 17.32 -6.47
C LYS A 123 13.58 16.67 -7.33
N ASP A 124 13.03 15.59 -6.81
CA ASP A 124 12.06 14.73 -7.49
C ASP A 124 10.86 14.51 -6.56
N ASP A 125 9.75 15.19 -6.86
CA ASP A 125 8.56 15.20 -6.02
C ASP A 125 7.80 13.86 -6.01
N GLU A 126 8.12 12.97 -6.96
CA GLU A 126 7.58 11.62 -7.08
C GLU A 126 8.42 10.57 -6.34
N ILE A 127 9.57 10.97 -5.77
CA ILE A 127 10.44 10.11 -4.95
C ILE A 127 10.37 10.53 -3.48
N SER A 128 9.89 9.61 -2.65
CA SER A 128 9.97 9.73 -1.20
C SER A 128 11.27 9.09 -0.70
N VAL A 129 12.17 9.91 -0.14
CA VAL A 129 13.38 9.45 0.52
C VAL A 129 13.05 9.00 1.94
N ILE A 130 13.09 7.69 2.18
CA ILE A 130 12.85 7.10 3.50
C ILE A 130 14.19 6.98 4.21
N SER A 131 14.48 7.90 5.15
CA SER A 131 15.79 7.99 5.82
C SER A 131 15.65 8.05 7.33
N SER A 132 16.31 7.12 8.02
CA SER A 132 16.30 7.07 9.48
C SER A 132 16.89 8.32 10.13
N GLU A 133 17.90 8.94 9.52
CA GLU A 133 18.52 10.17 10.04
C GLU A 133 17.62 11.39 9.86
N ARG A 134 16.84 11.43 8.78
CA ARG A 134 15.80 12.44 8.59
C ARG A 134 14.68 12.23 9.61
N ASP A 135 14.23 11.00 9.79
CA ASP A 135 13.16 10.66 10.72
C ASP A 135 13.56 10.98 12.17
N LYS A 136 14.83 10.73 12.55
CA LYS A 136 15.38 11.15 13.84
C LYS A 136 15.25 12.65 14.08
N LYS A 137 15.51 13.48 13.06
CA LYS A 137 15.37 14.94 13.16
C LYS A 137 13.91 15.39 13.21
N LEU A 138 13.06 14.81 12.36
CA LEU A 138 11.66 15.22 12.24
C LEU A 138 10.80 14.75 13.43
N TYR A 139 11.16 13.60 14.02
CA TYR A 139 10.40 12.92 15.08
C TYR A 139 11.21 12.72 16.36
N ALA A 140 12.23 13.55 16.63
CA ALA A 140 13.12 13.44 17.80
C ALA A 140 12.37 13.27 19.14
N GLY A 141 11.18 13.86 19.29
CA GLY A 141 10.33 13.73 20.49
C GLY A 141 9.53 12.42 20.62
N HIS A 142 9.42 11.61 19.56
CA HIS A 142 8.65 10.35 19.53
C HIS A 142 9.52 9.08 19.57
N LEU A 143 10.83 9.22 19.38
CA LEU A 143 11.81 8.12 19.38
C LEU A 143 12.36 7.80 20.78
N THR A 144 12.21 8.72 21.73
CA THR A 144 12.63 8.56 23.14
C THR A 144 11.59 7.88 24.04
N ARG A 145 10.40 7.59 23.50
CA ARG A 145 9.35 6.89 24.24
C ARG A 145 9.58 5.38 24.19
N ILE A 146 9.63 4.74 25.35
CA ILE A 146 9.57 3.28 25.45
C ILE A 146 8.29 2.82 24.73
N ARG A 147 8.43 2.06 23.64
CA ARG A 147 7.31 1.51 22.89
C ARG A 147 7.08 0.07 23.33
N GLN A 148 5.87 -0.21 23.81
CA GLN A 148 5.46 -1.58 24.18
C GLN A 148 4.92 -2.39 22.99
N SER A 149 4.52 -1.72 21.91
CA SER A 149 3.92 -2.37 20.74
C SER A 149 4.17 -1.59 19.45
N ALA A 150 4.39 -2.31 18.37
CA ALA A 150 4.45 -1.80 17.00
C ALA A 150 3.15 -2.09 16.21
N ALA A 151 2.06 -2.49 16.88
CA ALA A 151 0.80 -2.83 16.22
C ALA A 151 0.22 -1.68 15.38
N LEU A 152 0.42 -0.44 15.84
CA LEU A 152 0.04 0.76 15.09
C LEU A 152 1.06 1.15 14.00
N ALA A 153 2.07 0.34 13.69
CA ALA A 153 2.94 0.60 12.54
C ALA A 153 2.37 0.00 11.24
N TRP A 154 1.44 -0.97 11.35
CA TRP A 154 0.78 -1.59 10.20
C TRP A 154 -0.09 -0.59 9.46
N HIS A 155 0.08 -0.48 8.15
CA HIS A 155 -0.72 0.38 7.29
C HIS A 155 -0.63 -0.02 5.81
N SER A 156 -1.58 0.47 5.02
CA SER A 156 -1.40 0.67 3.58
C SER A 156 -1.10 2.15 3.33
N ASP A 157 -0.28 2.42 2.31
CA ASP A 157 0.15 3.77 1.98
C ASP A 157 -1.01 4.62 1.47
N ILE A 158 -1.04 5.89 1.90
CA ILE A 158 -1.81 6.98 1.25
C ILE A 158 -3.33 6.71 1.19
N THR A 159 -3.86 5.89 2.10
CA THR A 159 -5.30 5.59 2.18
C THR A 159 -6.15 6.78 2.63
N PHE A 160 -5.54 7.92 2.93
CA PHE A 160 -6.21 9.18 3.24
C PHE A 160 -6.51 10.04 2.00
N GLU A 161 -6.04 9.64 0.83
CA GLU A 161 -6.35 10.27 -0.45
C GLU A 161 -7.58 9.61 -1.12
N PRO A 162 -8.42 10.37 -1.85
CA PRO A 162 -9.55 9.80 -2.60
C PRO A 162 -9.17 8.71 -3.60
N VAL A 163 -8.00 8.84 -4.23
CA VAL A 163 -7.38 7.84 -5.13
C VAL A 163 -6.06 7.39 -4.51
N PRO A 164 -6.06 6.32 -3.69
CA PRO A 164 -4.87 5.86 -2.98
C PRO A 164 -3.92 5.08 -3.89
N SER A 165 -2.79 4.68 -3.30
CA SER A 165 -1.78 3.89 -4.00
C SER A 165 -2.29 2.51 -4.40
N ASP A 166 -1.82 2.11 -5.57
CA ASP A 166 -2.14 0.89 -6.27
C ASP A 166 -1.00 -0.11 -6.09
N TYR A 167 0.20 0.28 -6.48
CA TYR A 167 1.45 -0.36 -6.13
C TYR A 167 2.45 0.65 -5.58
N ALA A 168 3.36 0.17 -4.75
CA ALA A 168 4.51 0.91 -4.30
C ALA A 168 5.77 0.07 -4.44
N ILE A 169 6.88 0.76 -4.71
CA ILE A 169 8.21 0.18 -4.86
C ILE A 169 9.17 0.87 -3.89
N LEU A 170 9.96 0.08 -3.17
CA LEU A 170 11.01 0.57 -2.28
C LEU A 170 12.33 -0.11 -2.65
N ARG A 171 13.34 0.70 -2.97
CA ARG A 171 14.75 0.29 -3.11
C ARG A 171 15.56 0.82 -1.92
N LEU A 172 16.22 -0.05 -1.17
CA LEU A 172 17.17 0.42 -0.15
C LEU A 172 18.50 0.80 -0.77
N THR A 173 19.08 1.93 -0.36
CA THR A 173 20.40 2.41 -0.81
C THR A 173 21.43 2.35 0.30
N GLU A 174 21.00 2.26 1.55
CA GLU A 174 21.85 2.17 2.74
C GLU A 174 21.16 1.32 3.79
N LEU A 175 21.92 0.43 4.44
CA LEU A 175 21.44 -0.48 5.46
C LEU A 175 22.33 -0.39 6.70
N PRO A 176 21.76 -0.55 7.90
CA PRO A 176 22.53 -0.78 9.12
C PRO A 176 23.20 -2.16 9.09
N GLU A 177 24.07 -2.43 10.06
CA GLU A 177 24.75 -3.72 10.22
C GLU A 177 23.76 -4.90 10.34
N THR A 178 22.64 -4.68 11.04
CA THR A 178 21.51 -5.63 11.16
C THR A 178 20.23 -4.89 11.55
N GLY A 179 19.10 -5.61 11.52
CA GLY A 179 17.76 -5.05 11.74
C GLY A 179 17.22 -4.36 10.49
N CYS A 180 16.24 -3.47 10.67
CA CYS A 180 15.58 -2.67 9.63
C CYS A 180 14.66 -3.40 8.65
N ASP A 181 14.35 -4.65 8.97
CA ASP A 181 13.44 -5.50 8.22
C ASP A 181 12.09 -4.83 8.00
N THR A 182 11.40 -5.23 6.93
CA THR A 182 10.04 -4.79 6.66
C THR A 182 9.13 -6.01 6.65
N LEU A 183 7.96 -5.88 7.28
CA LEU A 183 6.95 -6.92 7.31
C LEU A 183 5.80 -6.51 6.39
N TRP A 184 5.20 -7.51 5.73
CA TRP A 184 3.95 -7.38 4.98
C TRP A 184 2.94 -8.41 5.46
N ALA A 185 1.65 -8.08 5.36
CA ALA A 185 0.53 -8.92 5.78
C ALA A 185 -0.56 -8.93 4.70
N SER A 186 -1.12 -10.10 4.39
CA SER A 186 -2.14 -10.27 3.35
C SER A 186 -3.53 -9.87 3.85
N GLY A 187 -4.12 -8.82 3.27
CA GLY A 187 -5.50 -8.43 3.56
C GLY A 187 -6.55 -9.39 3.00
N TYR A 188 -6.19 -10.18 1.98
CA TYR A 188 -7.01 -11.30 1.51
C TYR A 188 -7.14 -12.39 2.55
N GLU A 189 -6.02 -12.80 3.16
CA GLU A 189 -6.02 -13.84 4.18
C GLU A 189 -6.74 -13.38 5.45
N VAL A 190 -6.65 -12.07 5.78
CA VAL A 190 -7.48 -11.49 6.85
C VAL A 190 -8.97 -11.64 6.52
N TYR A 191 -9.40 -11.32 5.28
CA TYR A 191 -10.80 -11.44 4.88
C TYR A 191 -11.28 -12.91 4.90
N ASP A 192 -10.50 -13.83 4.34
CA ASP A 192 -10.87 -15.25 4.21
C ASP A 192 -11.01 -15.97 5.57
N ARG A 193 -10.39 -15.44 6.64
CA ARG A 193 -10.53 -15.96 8.01
C ARG A 193 -11.79 -15.48 8.72
N ILE A 194 -12.40 -14.41 8.23
CA ILE A 194 -13.61 -13.85 8.83
C ILE A 194 -14.79 -14.74 8.42
N SER A 195 -15.66 -15.08 9.37
CA SER A 195 -16.82 -15.92 9.06
C SER A 195 -17.76 -15.24 8.04
N PRO A 196 -18.47 -16.00 7.19
CA PRO A 196 -19.33 -15.42 6.16
C PRO A 196 -20.37 -14.41 6.69
N ALA A 197 -20.87 -14.62 7.91
CA ALA A 197 -21.80 -13.69 8.55
C ALA A 197 -21.16 -12.32 8.84
N TYR A 198 -19.92 -12.31 9.34
CA TYR A 198 -19.17 -11.08 9.56
C TYR A 198 -18.71 -10.47 8.23
N GLN A 199 -18.28 -11.28 7.25
CA GLN A 199 -17.93 -10.77 5.92
C GLN A 199 -19.09 -9.95 5.33
N LYS A 200 -20.31 -10.52 5.32
CA LYS A 200 -21.50 -9.82 4.83
C LYS A 200 -21.81 -8.54 5.61
N PHE A 201 -21.61 -8.54 6.93
CA PHE A 201 -21.77 -7.34 7.74
C PHE A 201 -20.75 -6.27 7.35
N LEU A 202 -19.47 -6.64 7.23
CA LEU A 202 -18.38 -5.71 6.91
C LEU A 202 -18.43 -5.16 5.48
N GLU A 203 -18.94 -5.94 4.52
CA GLU A 203 -19.15 -5.52 3.13
C GLU A 203 -20.10 -4.33 3.00
N GLY A 204 -20.98 -4.09 3.98
CA GLY A 204 -21.88 -2.94 4.01
C GLY A 204 -21.29 -1.68 4.65
N LEU A 205 -20.04 -1.73 5.15
CA LEU A 205 -19.45 -0.65 5.94
C LEU A 205 -18.44 0.18 5.13
N SER A 206 -18.32 1.44 5.50
CA SER A 206 -17.27 2.35 5.05
C SER A 206 -16.43 2.84 6.23
N ALA A 207 -15.22 3.29 5.94
CA ALA A 207 -14.33 3.87 6.92
C ALA A 207 -13.82 5.23 6.45
N THR A 208 -13.74 6.15 7.39
CA THR A 208 -13.04 7.43 7.24
C THR A 208 -11.56 7.22 7.53
N PHE A 209 -10.73 7.64 6.58
CA PHE A 209 -9.27 7.60 6.65
C PHE A 209 -8.72 9.02 6.72
N GLU A 210 -7.78 9.27 7.64
CA GLU A 210 -7.19 10.60 7.86
C GLU A 210 -5.69 10.50 8.18
N GLN A 211 -4.92 11.51 7.78
CA GLN A 211 -3.53 11.68 8.20
C GLN A 211 -3.32 12.96 9.04
N PRO A 212 -3.74 12.94 10.32
CA PRO A 212 -3.68 14.13 11.18
C PRO A 212 -2.23 14.59 11.46
N LEU A 213 -1.26 13.66 11.38
CA LEU A 213 0.15 13.97 11.65
C LEU A 213 0.73 15.00 10.68
N TYR A 214 0.21 15.11 9.45
CA TYR A 214 0.71 16.09 8.48
C TYR A 214 0.28 17.51 8.86
N GLN A 215 -0.96 17.68 9.32
CA GLN A 215 -1.43 18.96 9.83
C GLN A 215 -0.71 19.36 11.13
N GLU A 216 -0.34 18.40 11.98
CA GLU A 216 0.49 18.65 13.16
C GLU A 216 1.92 19.05 12.78
N ALA A 217 2.54 18.36 11.82
CA ALA A 217 3.89 18.68 11.34
C ALA A 217 3.97 20.09 10.74
N VAL A 218 2.96 20.52 9.99
CA VAL A 218 2.81 21.88 9.47
C VAL A 218 2.81 22.92 10.58
N LYS A 219 1.97 22.70 11.61
CA LYS A 219 1.84 23.62 12.76
C LYS A 219 3.14 23.72 13.55
N ASN A 220 3.82 22.59 13.73
CA ASN A 220 4.99 22.51 14.62
C ASN A 220 6.31 22.89 13.92
N ASN A 221 6.42 22.69 12.60
CA ASN A 221 7.68 22.83 11.86
C ASN A 221 7.65 23.92 10.77
N SER A 222 6.61 24.76 10.71
CA SER A 222 6.44 25.81 9.69
C SER A 222 6.57 25.30 8.24
N LEU A 223 6.11 24.07 7.99
CA LEU A 223 6.07 23.46 6.67
C LEU A 223 4.74 23.78 5.99
N GLU A 224 4.72 23.98 4.68
CA GLU A 224 3.46 24.08 3.91
C GLU A 224 3.11 22.72 3.30
N LEU A 225 1.82 22.38 3.28
CA LEU A 225 1.33 21.22 2.54
C LEU A 225 1.11 21.60 1.09
N PHE A 226 1.58 20.74 0.20
CA PHE A 226 1.30 20.85 -1.22
C PHE A 226 -0.19 20.58 -1.48
N SER A 227 -0.91 21.62 -1.89
CA SER A 227 -2.36 21.61 -2.11
C SER A 227 -2.76 21.31 -3.57
N GLY A 228 -1.79 21.25 -4.48
CA GLY A 228 -2.02 20.92 -5.89
C GLY A 228 -2.34 19.43 -6.11
N GLU A 229 -2.48 19.04 -7.39
CA GLU A 229 -2.73 17.67 -7.78
C GLU A 229 -1.55 16.76 -7.41
N ARG A 230 -1.81 15.73 -6.60
CA ARG A 230 -0.81 14.77 -6.13
C ARG A 230 -0.82 13.48 -6.94
N GLY A 231 -0.83 13.61 -8.26
CA GLY A 231 -0.79 12.49 -9.22
C GLY A 231 -2.15 12.00 -9.71
N ALA A 232 -3.25 12.50 -9.13
CA ALA A 232 -4.62 12.27 -9.64
C ALA A 232 -5.44 13.57 -9.46
N PRO A 233 -6.38 13.88 -10.38
CA PRO A 233 -7.22 15.08 -10.29
C PRO A 233 -8.03 15.21 -8.99
N GLU A 234 -8.38 14.07 -8.39
CA GLU A 234 -9.13 14.01 -7.14
C GLU A 234 -8.25 14.20 -5.89
N ASN A 235 -6.94 13.99 -6.01
CA ASN A 235 -5.99 14.09 -4.89
C ASN A 235 -5.44 15.51 -4.79
N VAL A 236 -6.28 16.43 -4.33
CA VAL A 236 -5.98 17.86 -4.19
C VAL A 236 -6.29 18.34 -2.77
N GLY A 237 -5.92 19.58 -2.44
CA GLY A 237 -6.23 20.21 -1.16
C GLY A 237 -5.39 19.68 0.00
N THR A 238 -5.76 20.02 1.23
CA THR A 238 -4.94 19.78 2.44
C THR A 238 -5.68 19.03 3.55
N ASP A 239 -6.92 18.59 3.28
CA ASP A 239 -7.76 17.91 4.26
C ASP A 239 -7.21 16.52 4.63
N MET A 240 -6.49 15.87 3.70
CA MET A 240 -5.87 14.55 3.90
C MET A 240 -6.87 13.56 4.52
N LYS A 241 -8.06 13.51 3.93
CA LYS A 241 -9.21 12.76 4.41
C LYS A 241 -9.97 12.14 3.25
N ALA A 242 -10.27 10.85 3.37
CA ALA A 242 -11.06 10.11 2.39
C ALA A 242 -12.01 9.11 3.07
N ILE A 243 -13.05 8.70 2.35
CA ILE A 243 -13.97 7.64 2.79
C ILE A 243 -13.89 6.50 1.78
N HIS A 244 -13.59 5.31 2.27
CA HIS A 244 -13.44 4.09 1.47
C HIS A 244 -14.26 2.94 2.08
N PRO A 245 -14.62 1.90 1.32
CA PRO A 245 -15.28 0.74 1.89
C PRO A 245 -14.34 -0.01 2.85
N VAL A 246 -14.91 -0.64 3.88
CA VAL A 246 -14.15 -1.46 4.84
C VAL A 246 -13.61 -2.72 4.18
N ILE A 247 -14.41 -3.34 3.31
CA ILE A 247 -14.01 -4.42 2.42
C ILE A 247 -13.93 -3.84 1.02
N ARG A 248 -12.83 -4.08 0.32
CA ARG A 248 -12.67 -3.64 -1.07
C ARG A 248 -12.38 -4.82 -2.00
N THR A 249 -12.65 -4.62 -3.28
CA THR A 249 -12.22 -5.51 -4.35
C THR A 249 -10.88 -5.02 -4.92
N ASN A 250 -9.98 -5.96 -5.20
CA ASN A 250 -8.80 -5.68 -6.00
C ASN A 250 -9.15 -5.92 -7.50
N PRO A 251 -9.00 -4.91 -8.38
CA PRO A 251 -9.41 -5.00 -9.78
C PRO A 251 -8.58 -6.00 -10.59
N VAL A 252 -7.37 -6.33 -10.15
CA VAL A 252 -6.47 -7.26 -10.87
C VAL A 252 -6.86 -8.71 -10.59
N THR A 253 -7.20 -9.04 -9.34
CA THR A 253 -7.48 -10.42 -8.92
C THR A 253 -8.98 -10.72 -8.81
N GLY A 254 -9.82 -9.70 -8.70
CA GLY A 254 -11.23 -9.86 -8.35
C GLY A 254 -11.44 -10.38 -6.92
N TRP A 255 -10.43 -10.26 -6.05
CA TRP A 255 -10.52 -10.76 -4.68
C TRP A 255 -10.85 -9.65 -3.68
N LYS A 256 -11.57 -10.04 -2.62
CA LYS A 256 -11.94 -9.18 -1.49
C LYS A 256 -10.84 -9.11 -0.44
N SER A 257 -10.55 -7.90 0.03
CA SER A 257 -9.59 -7.62 1.11
C SER A 257 -10.23 -6.69 2.14
N VAL A 258 -9.89 -6.88 3.42
CA VAL A 258 -10.13 -5.83 4.42
C VAL A 258 -9.23 -4.63 4.05
N PHE A 259 -9.75 -3.40 4.16
CA PHE A 259 -9.02 -2.17 3.80
C PHE A 259 -8.89 -1.19 4.97
N ALA A 260 -9.86 -1.20 5.90
CA ALA A 260 -9.89 -0.32 7.07
C ALA A 260 -8.90 -0.74 8.17
N VAL A 261 -7.61 -0.80 7.83
CA VAL A 261 -6.53 -1.22 8.71
C VAL A 261 -5.51 -0.09 8.87
N GLY A 262 -4.98 0.01 10.08
CA GLY A 262 -3.77 0.77 10.34
C GLY A 262 -4.03 2.21 10.73
N ILE A 263 -2.94 2.98 10.72
CA ILE A 263 -2.91 4.33 11.32
C ILE A 263 -3.88 5.32 10.71
N HIS A 264 -4.26 5.14 9.45
CA HIS A 264 -5.12 6.10 8.76
C HIS A 264 -6.60 5.86 9.04
N ALA A 265 -7.04 4.61 9.27
CA ALA A 265 -8.44 4.31 9.51
C ALA A 265 -8.88 4.82 10.90
N LYS A 266 -9.76 5.84 10.94
CA LYS A 266 -10.17 6.53 12.18
C LYS A 266 -11.57 6.17 12.66
N ARG A 267 -12.49 5.89 11.73
CA ARG A 267 -13.90 5.66 12.06
C ARG A 267 -14.55 4.74 11.03
N ILE A 268 -15.22 3.68 11.49
CA ILE A 268 -16.13 2.87 10.68
C ILE A 268 -17.50 3.54 10.71
N ASN A 269 -17.99 4.07 9.59
CA ASN A 269 -18.98 5.16 9.55
C ASN A 269 -20.41 4.75 9.98
N GLU A 270 -20.83 3.52 9.70
CA GLU A 270 -22.21 3.06 9.86
C GLU A 270 -22.50 2.39 11.22
N VAL A 271 -21.51 2.35 12.10
CA VAL A 271 -21.62 1.76 13.45
C VAL A 271 -21.45 2.82 14.53
N THR A 272 -21.73 2.47 15.79
CA THR A 272 -21.46 3.34 16.94
C THR A 272 -19.95 3.52 17.16
N GLU A 273 -19.55 4.51 17.96
CA GLU A 273 -18.15 4.77 18.27
C GLU A 273 -17.46 3.57 18.98
N ALA A 274 -18.17 2.91 19.89
CA ALA A 274 -17.67 1.74 20.60
C ALA A 274 -17.43 0.57 19.64
N GLU A 275 -18.37 0.32 18.73
CA GLU A 275 -18.24 -0.71 17.69
C GLU A 275 -17.11 -0.39 16.71
N SER A 276 -17.01 0.86 16.26
CA SER A 276 -15.92 1.32 15.40
C SER A 276 -14.55 1.09 16.05
N THR A 277 -14.40 1.48 17.32
CA THR A 277 -13.15 1.29 18.07
C THR A 277 -12.80 -0.19 18.21
N HIS A 278 -13.80 -1.02 18.48
CA HIS A 278 -13.62 -2.46 18.59
C HIS A 278 -13.18 -3.08 17.25
N LEU A 279 -13.87 -2.76 16.14
CA LEU A 279 -13.57 -3.29 14.81
C LEU A 279 -12.16 -2.90 14.34
N LEU A 280 -11.79 -1.63 14.46
CA LEU A 280 -10.45 -1.16 14.06
C LEU A 280 -9.34 -1.85 14.86
N LYS A 281 -9.55 -2.04 16.17
CA LYS A 281 -8.61 -2.79 17.01
C LYS A 281 -8.56 -4.26 16.61
N TRP A 282 -9.71 -4.88 16.33
CA TRP A 282 -9.80 -6.28 15.95
C TRP A 282 -9.11 -6.56 14.62
N PHE A 283 -9.22 -5.69 13.61
CA PHE A 283 -8.50 -5.87 12.35
C PHE A 283 -6.98 -5.88 12.52
N ILE A 284 -6.45 -5.00 13.39
CA ILE A 284 -5.01 -5.01 13.74
C ILE A 284 -4.65 -6.27 14.52
N GLN A 285 -5.52 -6.70 15.45
CA GLN A 285 -5.32 -7.94 16.21
C GLN A 285 -5.21 -9.15 15.28
N LEU A 286 -6.10 -9.27 14.29
CA LEU A 286 -6.06 -10.32 13.27
C LEU A 286 -4.72 -10.37 12.55
N ILE A 287 -4.09 -9.21 12.28
CA ILE A 287 -2.74 -9.20 11.70
C ILE A 287 -1.72 -9.68 12.73
N THR A 288 -1.69 -9.09 13.92
CA THR A 288 -0.62 -9.34 14.90
C THR A 288 -0.64 -10.74 15.51
N GLU A 289 -1.80 -11.40 15.58
CA GLU A 289 -1.94 -12.75 16.16
C GLU A 289 -1.75 -13.87 15.12
N ASN A 290 -1.85 -13.57 13.82
CA ASN A 290 -1.70 -14.54 12.75
C ASN A 290 -0.37 -14.29 12.01
N HIS A 291 0.66 -15.04 12.37
CA HIS A 291 1.99 -14.90 11.77
C HIS A 291 2.09 -15.56 10.39
N ASP A 292 1.20 -16.49 10.09
CA ASP A 292 1.14 -17.25 8.84
C ASP A 292 0.60 -16.45 7.64
N LEU A 293 -0.09 -15.33 7.90
CA LEU A 293 -0.49 -14.38 6.85
C LEU A 293 0.55 -13.30 6.55
N GLN A 294 1.70 -13.36 7.24
CA GLN A 294 2.75 -12.36 7.17
C GLN A 294 3.99 -12.88 6.42
N VAL A 295 4.77 -11.96 5.87
CA VAL A 295 6.15 -12.20 5.45
C VAL A 295 7.03 -11.12 6.06
N ARG A 296 8.16 -11.52 6.65
CA ARG A 296 9.23 -10.62 7.10
C ARG A 296 10.37 -10.70 6.11
N TYR A 297 10.66 -9.60 5.43
CA TYR A 297 11.78 -9.52 4.51
C TYR A 297 12.98 -8.89 5.22
N ARG A 298 14.06 -9.68 5.28
CA ARG A 298 15.37 -9.17 5.66
C ARG A 298 16.04 -8.58 4.44
N TRP A 299 16.26 -7.27 4.49
CA TRP A 299 17.08 -6.57 3.51
C TRP A 299 18.53 -7.04 3.66
N GLN A 300 19.19 -7.39 2.56
CA GLN A 300 20.54 -7.97 2.57
C GLN A 300 21.56 -7.07 1.89
N ASN A 301 21.15 -6.31 0.87
CA ASN A 301 22.07 -5.50 0.07
C ASN A 301 21.48 -4.11 -0.21
N PRO A 302 22.32 -3.07 -0.35
CA PRO A 302 21.96 -1.91 -1.15
C PRO A 302 21.50 -2.39 -2.54
N GLY A 303 20.47 -1.77 -3.08
CA GLY A 303 19.84 -2.20 -4.32
C GLY A 303 18.80 -3.32 -4.15
N ASP A 304 18.61 -3.91 -2.98
CA ASP A 304 17.45 -4.79 -2.77
C ASP A 304 16.15 -3.99 -2.94
N VAL A 305 15.16 -4.61 -3.60
CA VAL A 305 13.88 -3.99 -3.96
C VAL A 305 12.70 -4.84 -3.47
N ALA A 306 11.67 -4.17 -2.95
CA ALA A 306 10.35 -4.76 -2.75
C ALA A 306 9.30 -3.98 -3.56
N ILE A 307 8.38 -4.70 -4.20
CA ILE A 307 7.21 -4.13 -4.88
C ILE A 307 5.96 -4.81 -4.32
N TRP A 308 4.99 -4.04 -3.84
CA TRP A 308 3.77 -4.60 -3.24
C TRP A 308 2.50 -3.96 -3.80
N ASP A 309 1.41 -4.73 -3.76
CA ASP A 309 0.06 -4.27 -4.08
C ASP A 309 -0.55 -3.60 -2.84
N ASN A 310 -0.61 -2.27 -2.87
CA ASN A 310 -1.06 -1.48 -1.74
C ASN A 310 -2.60 -1.53 -1.56
N ARG A 311 -3.33 -2.08 -2.53
CA ARG A 311 -4.79 -2.27 -2.45
C ARG A 311 -5.17 -3.37 -1.47
N SER A 312 -4.29 -4.34 -1.21
CA SER A 312 -4.67 -5.56 -0.47
C SER A 312 -3.58 -6.06 0.49
N VAL A 313 -2.58 -5.22 0.77
CA VAL A 313 -1.47 -5.54 1.66
C VAL A 313 -1.22 -4.42 2.65
N TYR A 314 -0.91 -4.81 3.88
CA TYR A 314 -0.41 -3.91 4.92
C TYR A 314 1.08 -4.15 5.11
N HIS A 315 1.81 -3.12 5.52
CA HIS A 315 3.21 -3.25 5.85
C HIS A 315 3.60 -2.47 7.10
N ALA A 316 4.71 -2.88 7.72
CA ALA A 316 5.30 -2.23 8.88
C ALA A 316 6.83 -2.28 8.80
N ALA A 317 7.47 -1.14 8.99
CA ALA A 317 8.93 -1.06 9.13
C ALA A 317 9.35 -1.44 10.57
N THR A 318 10.40 -2.23 10.71
CA THR A 318 10.96 -2.61 12.01
C THR A 318 12.00 -1.59 12.44
N ALA A 319 11.76 -0.92 13.57
CA ALA A 319 12.67 0.07 14.15
C ALA A 319 13.58 -0.58 15.21
N ASP A 320 14.35 -1.60 14.82
CA ASP A 320 15.20 -2.43 15.69
C ASP A 320 16.72 -2.24 15.43
N PHE A 321 17.11 -1.08 14.90
CA PHE A 321 18.48 -0.82 14.43
C PHE A 321 19.11 0.46 15.01
N ASP A 322 18.61 0.95 16.14
CA ASP A 322 19.21 2.12 16.79
C ASP A 322 20.66 1.82 17.25
N GLY A 323 21.58 2.74 16.94
CA GLY A 323 23.02 2.54 17.16
C GLY A 323 23.71 1.58 16.20
N LEU A 324 23.01 0.96 15.24
CA LEU A 324 23.57 -0.05 14.31
C LEU A 324 23.88 0.50 12.91
N GLY A 325 23.73 1.80 12.71
CA GLY A 325 23.94 2.48 11.43
C GLY A 325 22.68 3.16 10.89
N SER A 326 22.79 3.71 9.69
CA SER A 326 21.72 4.43 9.02
C SER A 326 20.96 3.52 8.05
N ARG A 327 19.69 3.84 7.82
CA ARG A 327 18.81 3.18 6.86
C ARG A 327 18.27 4.24 5.91
N THR A 328 18.56 4.10 4.62
CA THR A 328 18.08 5.01 3.57
C THR A 328 17.54 4.22 2.39
N GLY A 329 16.38 4.61 1.87
CA GLY A 329 15.78 4.03 0.68
C GLY A 329 14.95 5.03 -0.12
N GLN A 330 14.72 4.68 -1.38
CA GLN A 330 13.94 5.48 -2.33
C GLN A 330 12.62 4.78 -2.62
N ARG A 331 11.51 5.46 -2.33
CA ARG A 331 10.17 4.95 -2.59
C ARG A 331 9.49 5.74 -3.70
N ALA A 332 8.98 5.03 -4.70
CA ALA A 332 8.05 5.58 -5.68
C ALA A 332 6.69 4.91 -5.50
N VAL A 333 5.63 5.65 -5.77
CA VAL A 333 4.26 5.19 -5.53
C VAL A 333 3.42 5.48 -6.76
N SER A 334 2.78 4.44 -7.30
CA SER A 334 1.79 4.55 -8.35
C SER A 334 0.39 4.67 -7.72
N LEU A 335 -0.43 5.57 -8.27
CA LEU A 335 -1.83 5.73 -7.88
C LEU A 335 -2.75 4.86 -8.72
N GLY A 336 -3.86 4.44 -8.12
CA GLY A 336 -4.75 3.45 -8.70
C GLY A 336 -6.11 4.04 -9.05
N GLU A 337 -7.12 3.30 -8.64
CA GLU A 337 -8.52 3.65 -8.70
C GLU A 337 -9.05 4.07 -7.33
N ARG A 338 -10.17 4.80 -7.32
CA ARG A 338 -10.93 4.99 -6.08
C ARG A 338 -11.37 3.60 -5.56
N PRO A 339 -11.11 3.26 -4.29
CA PRO A 339 -11.48 1.96 -3.75
C PRO A 339 -12.99 1.72 -3.83
N TYR A 340 -13.36 0.53 -4.28
CA TYR A 340 -14.73 0.08 -4.42
C TYR A 340 -14.90 -1.34 -3.90
N LEU A 341 -16.14 -1.71 -3.63
CA LEU A 341 -16.55 -3.09 -3.42
C LEU A 341 -17.46 -3.52 -4.57
N ASP A 342 -17.10 -4.63 -5.21
CA ASP A 342 -17.95 -5.36 -6.12
C ASP A 342 -18.55 -6.56 -5.40
N LEU A 343 -19.87 -6.60 -5.28
CA LEU A 343 -20.56 -7.66 -4.53
C LEU A 343 -20.42 -9.05 -5.18
N ASN A 344 -20.11 -9.11 -6.47
CA ASN A 344 -19.87 -10.36 -7.19
C ASN A 344 -18.42 -10.86 -7.06
N SER A 345 -17.51 -10.04 -6.51
CA SER A 345 -16.15 -10.48 -6.22
C SER A 345 -16.12 -11.52 -5.10
N VAL A 346 -15.04 -12.30 -5.01
CA VAL A 346 -14.94 -13.45 -4.08
C VAL A 346 -13.78 -13.30 -3.11
N GLY A 347 -13.77 -14.11 -2.05
CA GLY A 347 -12.57 -14.28 -1.23
C GLY A 347 -11.45 -14.96 -2.03
N ARG A 348 -10.18 -14.75 -1.65
CA ARG A 348 -9.04 -15.32 -2.40
C ARG A 348 -9.09 -16.85 -2.40
N ALA A 349 -9.39 -17.46 -1.26
CA ALA A 349 -9.46 -18.91 -1.13
C ALA A 349 -10.54 -19.51 -2.05
N GLU A 350 -11.66 -18.80 -2.24
CA GLU A 350 -12.69 -19.20 -3.21
C GLU A 350 -12.20 -19.02 -4.65
N GLY A 351 -11.61 -17.87 -4.97
CA GLY A 351 -11.04 -17.60 -6.29
C GLY A 351 -10.01 -18.65 -6.73
N LEU A 352 -9.10 -19.03 -5.83
CA LEU A 352 -8.09 -20.07 -6.10
C LEU A 352 -8.71 -21.45 -6.33
N ARG A 353 -9.67 -21.86 -5.49
CA ARG A 353 -10.37 -23.16 -5.66
C ARG A 353 -11.17 -23.24 -6.97
N SER A 354 -11.68 -22.12 -7.45
CA SER A 354 -12.39 -22.06 -8.73
C SER A 354 -11.42 -22.19 -9.90
N ALA A 355 -10.23 -21.60 -9.81
CA ALA A 355 -9.18 -21.71 -10.83
C ALA A 355 -8.59 -23.13 -10.94
N GLU A 356 -8.51 -23.89 -9.85
CA GLU A 356 -8.05 -25.30 -9.87
C GLU A 356 -9.03 -26.27 -10.55
N LYS A 357 -10.31 -25.87 -10.68
CA LYS A 357 -11.38 -26.70 -11.27
C LYS A 357 -11.64 -26.40 -12.75
N ALA A 358 -11.16 -25.26 -13.23
CA ALA A 358 -11.26 -24.83 -14.63
C ALA A 358 -10.09 -25.40 -15.44
#